data_AF-A0A353WK76-F1
#
_entry.id   AF-A0A353WK76-F1
#
_cell.length_a   1.000
_cell.length_b   1.000
_cell.length_c   1.000
_cell.angle_alpha   90.00
_cell.angle_beta   90.00
_cell.angle_gamma   90.00
#
_symmetry.space_group_name_H-M   'P 1'
#
loop_
_entity.id
_entity.type
_entity.pdbx_description
1 polymer ?
#
loop_
_entity_poly.entity_id
_entity_poly.type
_entity_poly.pdbx_seq_one_letter_code
_entity_poly.pdbx_strand_id
1 'polypeptide(L)' 'MTFEDLTLQCADCGSDFQFTEGEQEFYQLKGLVNTPKRCPQCRSSRKKANRRPQRQLYDVTCSECGNPAKVPF' A
#
# COMPACT_ATOMS: atom_id res chain seq x y z
N MET A 1 9.74 8.06 25.39
CA MET A 1 10.86 8.17 24.43
C MET A 1 10.61 9.46 23.69
N THR A 2 11.56 10.39 23.67
CA THR A 2 11.44 11.64 22.91
C THR A 2 11.78 11.31 21.45
N PHE A 3 10.82 11.42 20.55
CA PHE A 3 11.10 11.22 19.13
C PHE A 3 11.44 12.58 18.52
N GLU A 4 12.49 12.62 17.72
CA GLU A 4 12.88 13.82 16.99
C GLU A 4 12.53 13.66 15.52
N ASP A 5 12.19 14.76 14.85
CA ASP A 5 11.92 14.72 13.42
C ASP A 5 13.20 14.37 12.65
N LEU A 6 13.17 13.22 11.97
CA LEU A 6 14.31 12.72 11.21
C LEU A 6 14.08 12.96 9.73
N THR A 7 15.08 13.49 9.03
CA THR A 7 15.03 13.58 7.57
C THR A 7 15.68 12.32 6.99
N LEU A 8 14.94 11.57 6.18
CA LEU A 8 15.39 10.32 5.57
C LEU A 8 15.33 10.42 4.05
N GLN A 9 16.26 9.73 3.37
CA GLN A 9 16.28 9.68 1.92
C GLN A 9 15.47 8.48 1.41
N CYS A 10 14.60 8.70 0.42
CA CYS A 10 13.81 7.63 -0.17
C CYS A 10 14.66 6.74 -1.09
N ALA A 11 14.62 5.42 -0.87
CA ALA A 11 15.36 4.46 -1.69
C ALA A 11 14.89 4.34 -3.15
N ASP A 12 13.62 4.66 -3.45
CA ASP A 12 13.08 4.55 -4.83
C ASP A 12 13.25 5.83 -5.66
N CYS A 13 13.04 7.03 -5.09
CA CYS A 13 13.10 8.30 -5.83
C CYS A 13 14.25 9.22 -5.41
N GLY A 14 15.03 8.87 -4.39
CA GLY A 14 16.17 9.65 -3.92
C GLY A 14 15.83 10.95 -3.19
N SER A 15 14.55 11.31 -3.07
CA SER A 15 14.11 12.53 -2.41
C SER A 15 14.12 12.39 -0.88
N ASP A 16 14.47 13.48 -0.20
CA ASP A 16 14.37 13.57 1.25
C ASP A 16 12.90 13.70 1.71
N PHE A 17 12.57 13.05 2.82
CA PHE A 17 11.27 13.17 3.45
C PHE A 17 11.42 13.19 4.98
N GLN A 18 10.50 13.88 5.64
CA GLN A 18 10.44 13.91 7.11
C GLN A 18 9.77 12.65 7.65
N PHE A 19 10.42 12.06 8.64
CA PHE A 19 9.90 11.01 9.50
C PHE A 19 9.68 11.62 10.88
N THR A 20 8.47 12.12 11.08
CA THR A 20 8.14 12.95 12.25
C THR A 20 7.97 12.11 13.51
N GLU A 21 7.98 12.76 14.67
CA GLU A 21 7.67 12.13 15.96
C GLU A 21 6.36 11.32 15.90
N GLY A 22 5.27 11.90 15.38
CA GLY A 22 3.98 11.20 15.29
C GLY A 22 4.01 9.95 14.39
N GLU A 23 4.84 9.94 13.33
CA GLU A 23 5.03 8.74 12.53
C GLU A 23 5.87 7.68 13.28
N GLN A 24 6.84 8.09 14.08
CA GLN A 24 7.64 7.20 14.92
C GLN A 24 6.79 6.52 16.01
N GLU A 25 5.93 7.29 16.67
CA GLU A 25 4.96 6.77 17.63
C GLU A 25 4.02 5.76 16.98
N PHE A 26 3.49 6.07 15.79
CA PHE A 26 2.64 5.15 15.04
C PHE A 26 3.37 3.84 14.71
N TYR A 27 4.66 3.91 14.34
CA TYR A 27 5.48 2.74 14.07
C TYR A 27 5.66 1.88 15.31
N GLN A 28 5.98 2.49 16.46
CA GLN A 28 6.12 1.76 17.73
C GLN A 28 4.82 1.10 18.17
N LEU A 29 3.69 1.81 18.10
CA LEU A 29 2.37 1.27 18.46
C LEU A 29 1.97 0.08 17.57
N LYS A 30 2.46 0.04 16.33
CA LYS A 30 2.24 -1.08 15.39
C LYS A 30 3.26 -2.20 15.54
N GLY A 31 4.24 -2.09 16.44
CA GLY A 31 5.36 -3.04 16.56
C GLY A 31 6.31 -3.01 15.35
N LEU A 32 6.32 -1.92 14.59
CA LEU A 32 7.21 -1.71 13.45
C LEU A 32 8.53 -1.11 13.96
N VAL A 33 9.53 -1.97 14.14
CA VAL A 33 10.88 -1.56 14.60
C VAL A 33 11.69 -0.88 13.48
N ASN A 34 11.30 -1.09 12.22
CA ASN A 34 12.04 -0.61 11.06
C ASN A 34 11.60 0.79 10.64
N THR A 35 12.57 1.67 10.36
CA THR A 35 12.31 3.00 9.80
C THR A 35 11.77 2.93 8.37
N PRO A 36 10.99 3.94 7.95
CA PRO A 36 10.51 4.02 6.58
C PRO A 36 11.68 4.15 5.59
N LYS A 37 11.77 3.23 4.63
CA LYS A 37 12.75 3.32 3.51
C LYS A 37 12.25 4.15 2.32
N ARG A 38 10.97 4.51 2.33
CA ARG A 38 10.28 5.13 1.18
C ARG A 38 9.46 6.32 1.67
N CYS A 39 9.49 7.41 0.90
CA CYS A 39 8.67 8.58 1.17
C CYS A 39 7.17 8.27 1.05
N PRO A 40 6.30 9.09 1.66
CA PRO A 40 4.85 8.94 1.57
C PRO A 40 4.31 8.91 0.13
N GLN A 41 4.93 9.66 -0.78
CA GLN A 41 4.58 9.69 -2.20
C GLN A 41 4.82 8.33 -2.86
N CYS A 42 6.03 7.77 -2.76
CA CYS A 42 6.32 6.44 -3.32
C CYS A 42 5.46 5.34 -2.70
N ARG A 43 5.17 5.42 -1.40
CA ARG A 43 4.25 4.48 -0.72
C ARG A 43 2.84 4.57 -1.28
N SER A 44 2.32 5.78 -1.45
CA SER A 44 0.99 6.04 -2.01
C SER A 44 0.91 5.59 -3.47
N SER A 45 1.88 5.93 -4.30
CA SER A 45 1.97 5.51 -5.70
C SER A 45 1.98 3.99 -5.84
N ARG A 46 2.73 3.29 -5.00
CA ARG A 46 2.74 1.81 -4.99
C ARG A 46 1.41 1.22 -4.54
N LYS A 47 0.76 1.82 -3.53
CA LYS A 47 -0.58 1.41 -3.10
C LYS A 47 -1.62 1.62 -4.20
N LYS A 48 -1.52 2.71 -4.96
CA LYS A 48 -2.36 2.98 -6.14
C LYS A 48 -2.08 1.99 -7.27
N ALA A 49 -0.82 1.72 -7.60
CA ALA A 49 -0.45 0.75 -8.63
C ALA A 49 -0.88 -0.68 -8.24
N ASN A 50 -0.87 -1.00 -6.95
CA ASN A 50 -1.31 -2.29 -6.43
C ASN A 50 -2.83 -2.37 -6.21
N ARG A 51 -3.59 -1.31 -6.52
CA ARG A 51 -5.01 -1.48 -6.88
C ARG A 51 -5.00 -2.21 -8.21
N ARG A 52 -4.96 -3.54 -8.12
CA ARG A 52 -5.16 -4.43 -9.27
C ARG A 52 -6.29 -3.84 -10.11
N PRO A 53 -6.15 -3.75 -11.45
CA PRO A 53 -7.30 -3.46 -12.29
C PRO A 53 -8.44 -4.37 -11.81
N GLN A 54 -9.65 -3.81 -11.66
CA GLN A 54 -10.82 -4.62 -11.27
C GLN A 54 -10.78 -5.87 -12.15
N ARG A 55 -10.70 -7.05 -11.52
CA ARG A 55 -10.73 -8.31 -12.27
C ARG A 55 -11.93 -8.21 -13.19
N GLN A 56 -11.70 -8.29 -14.50
CA GLN A 56 -12.77 -8.26 -15.47
C GLN A 56 -13.58 -9.53 -15.21
N LEU A 57 -14.78 -9.34 -14.67
CA LEU A 57 -15.74 -10.41 -14.44
C LEU A 57 -16.52 -10.56 -15.74
N TYR A 58 -16.49 -11.75 -16.32
CA TYR A 58 -17.27 -12.07 -17.51
C TYR A 58 -18.56 -12.77 -17.08
N ASP A 59 -19.67 -12.40 -17.69
CA ASP A 59 -20.96 -13.07 -17.49
C ASP A 59 -20.98 -14.37 -18.31
N VAL A 60 -21.21 -15.50 -17.63
CA VAL A 60 -21.33 -16.83 -18.23
C VAL A 60 -22.60 -17.52 -17.75
N THR A 61 -23.16 -18.39 -18.58
CA THR A 61 -24.29 -19.25 -18.20
C THR A 61 -23.77 -20.60 -17.73
N CYS A 62 -24.15 -21.02 -16.51
CA CYS A 62 -23.76 -22.33 -15.99
C CYS A 62 -24.38 -23.46 -16.83
N SER A 63 -23.57 -24.43 -17.28
CA SER A 63 -24.04 -25.54 -18.11
C SER A 63 -24.90 -26.56 -17.34
N GLU A 64 -24.78 -26.61 -16.02
CA GLU A 64 -25.48 -27.59 -15.18
C GLU A 64 -26.80 -27.04 -14.61
N CYS A 65 -26.85 -25.75 -14.26
CA CYS A 65 -28.04 -25.14 -13.66
C CYS A 65 -28.66 -23.99 -14.46
N GLY A 66 -28.05 -23.56 -15.58
CA GLY A 66 -28.59 -22.52 -16.47
C GLY A 66 -28.58 -21.09 -15.94
N ASN A 67 -28.12 -20.85 -14.71
CA ASN A 67 -28.11 -19.53 -14.10
C ASN A 67 -26.91 -18.67 -14.56
N PRO A 68 -27.08 -17.33 -14.66
CA PRO A 68 -25.99 -16.43 -14.97
C PRO A 68 -25.02 -16.30 -13.78
N ALA A 69 -23.72 -16.39 -14.05
CA ALA A 69 -22.65 -16.28 -13.07
C ALA A 69 -21.54 -15.34 -13.57
N LYS A 70 -20.89 -14.66 -12.63
CA LYS A 70 -19.76 -13.77 -12.91
C LYS A 70 -18.45 -14.48 -12.56
N VAL A 71 -17.62 -14.77 -13.56
CA VAL A 71 -16.35 -15.50 -13.39
C VAL A 71 -15.15 -14.63 -13.81
N PRO A 72 -14.03 -14.69 -13.07
CA PRO A 72 -12.80 -13.98 -13.43
C PRO A 72 -11.91 -14.91 -14.28
N PHE A 73 -12.10 -14.94 -15.61
CA PHE A 73 -11.16 -15.63 -16.52
C PHE A 73 -9.80 -14.92 -16.56
#